data_AF-A0A5F8GEC9-F1
#
_entry.id   AF-A0A5F8GEC9-F1
#
_cell.length_a   1.000
_cell.length_b   1.000
_cell.length_c   1.000
_cell.angle_alpha   90.00
_cell.angle_beta   90.00
_cell.angle_gamma   90.00
#
_symmetry.space_group_name_H-M   'P 1'
#
loop_
_entity.id
_entity.type
_entity.pdbx_description
1 polymer ?
#
loop_
_entity_poly.entity_id
_entity_poly.type
_entity_poly.pdbx_seq_one_letter_code
_entity_poly.pdbx_strand_id
1 'polypeptide(L)'
;MESVALYSFQATENDELPFNKGDTLKILNMEDDQNWYKAELRGAEGFIPKNYIQVKPHPWFAGRISRQFAEEILLRRNHLGAFLIRESESSPGEFSVSVNYGNQVQHFKVLRENMGKYFLWEEKFNSLNELVDFYRTTTIAKKKQIFLRDEEPVHKLVTLMMSPDTRLGCGVQERRRSREKSQKPLETMESCELEEEEER
;
A
#
# COMPACT_ATOMS: atom_id res chain seq x y z
N MET A 1 3.95 0.77 8.67
CA MET A 1 4.59 1.61 7.63
C MET A 1 4.85 2.99 8.21
N GLU A 2 5.96 3.65 7.89
CA GLU A 2 6.19 5.03 8.34
C GLU A 2 5.58 6.06 7.39
N SER A 3 5.05 7.14 7.96
CA SER A 3 4.46 8.25 7.23
C SER A 3 4.81 9.56 7.91
N VAL A 4 4.76 10.67 7.16
CA VAL A 4 5.01 12.01 7.70
C VAL A 4 3.73 12.82 7.61
N ALA A 5 3.37 13.48 8.71
CA ALA A 5 2.27 14.42 8.73
C ALA A 5 2.58 15.65 7.85
N LEU A 6 1.73 15.90 6.86
CA LEU A 6 1.81 17.10 5.99
C LEU A 6 1.18 18.32 6.66
N TYR A 7 0.20 18.09 7.53
CA TYR A 7 -0.55 19.10 8.27
C TYR A 7 -0.70 18.68 9.73
N SER A 8 -1.05 19.62 10.60
CA SER A 8 -1.45 19.30 11.97
C SER A 8 -2.92 18.90 11.99
N PHE A 9 -3.27 17.93 12.85
CA PHE A 9 -4.62 17.44 13.03
C PHE A 9 -4.97 17.44 14.51
N GLN A 10 -6.12 18.01 14.85
CA GLN A 10 -6.69 17.97 16.19
C GLN A 10 -7.78 16.91 16.21
N ALA A 11 -7.71 16.01 17.18
CA ALA A 11 -8.74 15.00 17.38
C ALA A 11 -10.05 15.67 17.81
N THR A 12 -11.10 15.36 17.07
CA THR A 12 -12.50 15.69 17.34
C THR A 12 -13.21 14.54 18.06
N GLU A 13 -12.81 13.30 17.81
CA GLU A 13 -13.37 12.10 18.45
C GLU A 13 -12.34 11.40 19.37
N ASN A 14 -12.81 10.53 20.26
CA ASN A 14 -11.97 9.90 21.29
C ASN A 14 -11.04 8.81 20.75
N ASP A 15 -11.34 8.28 19.56
CA ASP A 15 -10.60 7.25 18.86
C ASP A 15 -9.66 7.82 17.78
N GLU A 16 -9.64 9.14 17.61
CA GLU A 16 -8.74 9.86 16.71
C GLU A 16 -7.39 10.18 17.38
N LEU A 17 -6.33 10.13 16.59
CA LEU A 17 -4.97 10.40 17.05
C LEU A 17 -4.54 11.83 16.64
N PRO A 18 -4.35 12.76 17.58
CA PRO A 18 -3.85 14.10 17.26
C PRO A 18 -2.36 14.07 16.93
N PHE A 19 -1.94 14.87 15.94
CA PHE A 19 -0.55 14.98 15.52
C PHE A 19 -0.23 16.36 14.93
N ASN A 20 1.05 16.72 14.89
CA ASN A 20 1.52 17.97 14.31
C ASN A 20 2.15 17.74 12.94
N LYS A 21 2.11 18.78 12.09
CA LYS A 21 2.87 18.79 10.84
C LYS A 21 4.33 18.44 11.11
N GLY A 22 4.84 17.46 10.36
CA GLY A 22 6.20 16.95 10.46
C GLY A 22 6.37 15.77 11.41
N ASP A 23 5.35 15.38 12.18
CA ASP A 23 5.42 14.17 13.00
C ASP A 23 5.56 12.91 12.12
N THR A 24 6.38 11.96 12.58
CA THR A 24 6.51 10.64 11.96
C THR A 24 5.51 9.68 12.60
N LEU A 25 4.54 9.25 11.82
CA LEU A 25 3.42 8.40 12.24
C LEU A 25 3.64 6.97 11.74
N LYS A 26 3.40 5.99 12.62
CA LYS A 26 3.50 4.57 12.28
C LYS A 26 2.11 4.04 11.93
N ILE A 27 1.87 3.79 10.66
CA ILE A 27 0.61 3.22 10.17
C ILE A 27 0.53 1.75 10.55
N LEU A 28 -0.52 1.41 11.30
CA LEU A 28 -0.83 0.08 11.82
C LEU A 28 -1.86 -0.66 10.95
N ASN A 29 -2.91 0.03 10.49
CA ASN A 29 -3.93 -0.54 9.61
C ASN A 29 -4.34 0.45 8.51
N MET A 30 -4.47 -0.04 7.28
CA MET A 30 -4.89 0.72 6.11
C MET A 30 -6.26 0.31 5.57
N GLU A 31 -6.89 -0.70 6.17
CA GLU A 31 -7.95 -1.47 5.54
C GLU A 31 -9.38 -1.15 6.00
N ASP A 32 -9.55 -0.54 7.18
CA ASP A 32 -10.87 -0.41 7.79
C ASP A 32 -11.74 0.66 7.10
N ASP A 33 -11.13 1.72 6.57
CA ASP A 33 -11.86 2.86 6.00
C ASP A 33 -11.18 3.48 4.79
N GLN A 34 -11.96 4.04 3.86
CA GLN A 34 -11.42 4.71 2.67
C GLN A 34 -10.71 6.02 3.00
N ASN A 35 -11.06 6.69 4.10
CA ASN A 35 -10.58 8.04 4.43
C ASN A 35 -9.70 8.11 5.68
N TRP A 36 -9.61 7.02 6.45
CA TRP A 36 -8.87 6.97 7.71
C TRP A 36 -7.84 5.83 7.72
N TYR A 37 -6.74 6.05 8.43
CA TYR A 37 -5.76 5.03 8.77
C TYR A 37 -5.67 4.90 10.27
N LYS A 38 -5.47 3.68 10.76
CA LYS A 38 -5.09 3.49 12.16
C LYS A 38 -3.57 3.66 12.27
N ALA A 39 -3.13 4.56 13.14
CA ALA A 39 -1.73 4.87 13.33
C ALA A 39 -1.35 4.90 14.81
N GLU A 40 -0.04 4.86 15.06
CA GLU A 40 0.58 4.98 16.37
C GLU A 40 1.54 6.18 16.36
N LEU A 41 1.43 7.04 17.37
CA LEU A 41 2.33 8.16 17.63
C LEU A 41 2.70 8.17 19.11
N ARG A 42 4.00 8.05 19.42
CA ARG A 42 4.53 8.15 20.80
C ARG A 42 3.83 7.20 21.79
N GLY A 43 3.42 6.02 21.32
CA GLY A 43 2.72 5.00 22.11
C GLY A 43 1.20 5.18 22.22
N ALA A 44 0.63 6.25 21.68
CA ALA A 44 -0.82 6.41 21.52
C ALA A 44 -1.25 5.88 20.16
N GLU A 45 -2.32 5.08 20.12
CA GLU A 45 -2.94 4.58 18.89
C GLU A 45 -4.27 5.29 18.64
N GLY A 46 -4.59 5.55 17.37
CA GLY A 46 -5.90 6.09 16.96
C GLY A 46 -6.00 6.27 15.46
N PHE A 47 -7.13 6.81 15.00
CA PHE A 47 -7.40 7.06 13.60
C PHE A 47 -6.86 8.42 13.15
N ILE A 48 -6.31 8.45 11.94
CA ILE A 48 -5.78 9.64 11.30
C ILE A 48 -6.31 9.78 9.87
N PRO A 49 -6.60 11.00 9.39
CA PRO A 49 -7.11 11.19 8.04
C PRO A 49 -6.00 10.98 7.00
N LYS A 50 -6.28 10.17 5.97
CA LYS A 50 -5.29 9.80 4.93
C LYS A 50 -4.71 11.02 4.21
N ASN A 51 -5.55 12.02 3.93
CA ASN A 51 -5.15 13.24 3.22
C ASN A 51 -4.19 14.15 4.00
N TYR A 52 -4.02 13.90 5.29
CA TYR A 52 -3.17 14.72 6.16
C TYR A 52 -1.75 14.18 6.29
N ILE A 53 -1.50 13.00 5.75
CA ILE A 53 -0.21 12.35 5.82
C ILE A 53 0.31 12.02 4.43
N GLN A 54 1.63 11.97 4.34
CA GLN A 54 2.32 11.37 3.23
C GLN A 54 2.92 10.06 3.72
N VAL A 55 2.29 8.95 3.36
CA VAL A 55 2.95 7.65 3.47
C VAL A 55 4.15 7.70 2.55
N LYS A 56 5.36 7.57 3.09
CA LYS A 56 6.56 7.54 2.25
C LYS A 56 6.51 6.24 1.46
N PRO A 57 6.33 6.28 0.12
CA PRO A 57 6.35 5.05 -0.66
C PRO A 57 7.76 4.48 -0.55
N HIS A 58 7.91 3.37 0.16
CA HIS A 58 9.17 2.67 0.13
C HIS A 58 9.26 1.88 -1.18
N PRO A 59 10.41 1.93 -1.88
CA PRO A 59 10.63 1.17 -3.10
C PRO A 59 10.28 -0.31 -2.97
N TRP A 60 10.40 -0.88 -1.77
CA TRP A 60 10.12 -2.26 -1.44
C TRP A 60 8.68 -2.52 -0.95
N PHE A 61 7.87 -1.51 -0.64
CA PHE A 61 6.49 -1.73 -0.19
C PHE A 61 5.54 -1.73 -1.39
N ALA A 62 4.99 -2.90 -1.71
CA ALA A 62 4.09 -3.09 -2.84
C ALA A 62 2.60 -2.96 -2.46
N GLY A 63 2.28 -2.86 -1.16
CA GLY A 63 0.89 -2.80 -0.68
C GLY A 63 0.12 -4.08 -0.99
N ARG A 64 -1.12 -3.91 -1.47
CA ARG A 64 -2.02 -5.00 -1.87
C ARG A 64 -1.66 -5.58 -3.22
N ILE A 65 -0.75 -6.55 -3.22
CA ILE A 65 -0.50 -7.40 -4.38
C ILE A 65 -0.61 -8.87 -4.01
N SER A 66 -1.01 -9.68 -4.97
CA SER A 66 -1.17 -11.10 -4.72
C SER A 66 0.15 -11.80 -4.52
N ARG A 67 0.11 -12.95 -3.83
CA ARG A 67 1.30 -13.80 -3.71
C ARG A 67 1.87 -14.13 -5.10
N GLN A 68 1.01 -14.53 -6.03
CA GLN A 68 1.39 -14.91 -7.39
C GLN A 68 2.01 -13.72 -8.13
N PHE A 69 1.40 -12.54 -8.01
CA PHE A 69 1.91 -11.33 -8.67
C PHE A 69 3.27 -10.92 -8.09
N ALA A 70 3.48 -11.08 -6.79
CA ALA A 70 4.79 -10.89 -6.16
C ALA A 70 5.84 -11.87 -6.71
N GLU A 71 5.46 -13.14 -6.92
CA GLU A 71 6.35 -14.14 -7.54
C GLU A 71 6.74 -13.71 -8.97
N GLU A 72 5.79 -13.29 -9.79
CA GLU A 72 6.03 -12.81 -11.16
C GLU A 72 6.99 -11.60 -11.20
N ILE A 73 6.73 -10.59 -10.37
CA ILE A 73 7.57 -9.38 -10.29
C ILE A 73 9.02 -9.76 -9.92
N LEU A 74 9.18 -10.59 -8.88
CA LEU A 74 10.49 -10.91 -8.34
C LEU A 74 11.27 -11.89 -9.23
N LEU A 75 10.61 -12.88 -9.82
CA LEU A 75 11.25 -13.81 -10.76
C LEU A 75 11.67 -13.10 -12.05
N ARG A 76 10.86 -12.14 -12.54
CA ARG A 76 11.23 -11.34 -13.72
C ARG A 76 12.47 -10.48 -13.47
N ARG A 77 12.69 -10.00 -12.24
CA ARG A 77 13.93 -9.29 -11.86
C ARG A 77 15.16 -10.18 -11.88
N ASN A 78 14.97 -11.49 -11.63
CA ASN A 78 16.04 -12.49 -11.60
C ASN A 78 17.28 -12.06 -10.79
N HIS A 79 17.05 -11.33 -9.69
CA HIS A 79 18.10 -10.81 -8.83
C HIS A 79 17.99 -11.44 -7.44
N LEU A 80 19.04 -12.13 -7.01
CA LEU A 80 19.06 -12.81 -5.71
C LEU A 80 19.00 -11.79 -4.58
N GLY A 81 18.05 -11.97 -3.66
CA GLY A 81 17.80 -11.03 -2.57
C GLY A 81 16.89 -9.86 -2.94
N ALA A 82 16.46 -9.75 -4.21
CA ALA A 82 15.39 -8.82 -4.57
C ALA A 82 14.14 -9.16 -3.76
N PHE A 83 13.49 -8.14 -3.21
CA PHE A 83 12.39 -8.35 -2.30
C PHE A 83 11.30 -7.29 -2.46
N LEU A 84 10.16 -7.60 -1.87
CA LEU A 84 9.08 -6.67 -1.61
C LEU A 84 8.32 -7.07 -0.35
N ILE A 85 7.65 -6.11 0.27
CA ILE A 85 6.69 -6.33 1.33
C ILE A 85 5.30 -6.08 0.77
N ARG A 86 4.41 -7.03 1.00
CA ARG A 86 3.01 -6.99 0.59
C ARG A 86 2.08 -7.25 1.76
N GLU A 87 0.85 -6.81 1.62
CA GLU A 87 -0.25 -7.25 2.48
C GLU A 87 -0.56 -8.74 2.23
N SER A 88 -0.89 -9.46 3.29
CA SER A 88 -1.16 -10.88 3.25
C SER A 88 -2.61 -11.15 2.83
N GLU A 89 -2.83 -11.63 1.61
CA GLU A 89 -4.16 -12.04 1.14
C GLU A 89 -4.82 -13.13 2.00
N SER A 90 -4.02 -14.02 2.59
CA SER A 90 -4.51 -15.11 3.44
C SER A 90 -4.77 -14.68 4.87
N SER A 91 -4.34 -13.48 5.27
CA SER A 91 -4.44 -13.02 6.65
C SER A 91 -4.56 -11.49 6.69
N PRO A 92 -5.80 -10.96 6.66
CA PRO A 92 -6.06 -9.52 6.70
C PRO A 92 -5.35 -8.84 7.87
N GLY A 93 -4.77 -7.66 7.64
CA GLY A 93 -3.98 -6.93 8.63
C GLY A 93 -2.55 -7.44 8.89
N GLU A 94 -2.10 -8.53 8.25
CA GLU A 94 -0.72 -9.03 8.35
C GLU A 94 0.10 -8.75 7.10
N PHE A 95 1.43 -8.66 7.26
CA PHE A 95 2.36 -8.43 6.16
C PHE A 95 3.13 -9.70 5.78
N SER A 96 3.61 -9.74 4.55
CA SER A 96 4.51 -10.80 4.06
C SER A 96 5.69 -10.19 3.30
N VAL A 97 6.91 -10.61 3.64
CA VAL A 97 8.13 -10.30 2.89
C VAL A 97 8.32 -11.37 1.83
N SER A 98 8.25 -11.01 0.56
CA SER A 98 8.53 -11.90 -0.57
C SER A 98 9.94 -11.63 -1.07
N VAL A 99 10.77 -12.66 -1.19
CA VAL A 99 12.21 -12.55 -1.52
C VAL A 99 12.57 -13.53 -2.62
N ASN A 100 13.34 -13.08 -3.61
CA ASN A 100 13.88 -13.92 -4.66
C ASN A 100 15.12 -14.69 -4.17
N TYR A 101 15.07 -16.02 -4.26
CA TYR A 101 16.13 -16.96 -3.85
C TYR A 101 17.04 -17.41 -5.01
N GLY A 102 16.85 -16.84 -6.20
CA GLY A 102 17.47 -17.19 -7.48
C GLY A 102 16.47 -17.86 -8.41
N ASN A 103 16.02 -19.06 -8.05
CA ASN A 103 15.15 -19.88 -8.91
C ASN A 103 13.68 -19.86 -8.48
N GLN A 104 13.42 -19.41 -7.26
CA GLN A 104 12.09 -19.38 -6.66
C GLN A 104 11.97 -18.15 -5.77
N VAL A 105 10.74 -17.78 -5.45
CA VAL A 105 10.45 -16.76 -4.45
C VAL A 105 10.03 -17.44 -3.16
N GLN A 106 10.55 -16.96 -2.04
CA GLN A 106 10.10 -17.37 -0.71
C GLN A 106 9.32 -16.25 -0.05
N HIS A 107 8.33 -16.63 0.76
CA HIS A 107 7.47 -15.69 1.47
C HIS A 107 7.64 -15.90 2.98
N PHE A 108 8.00 -14.85 3.68
CA PHE A 108 8.12 -14.81 5.13
C PHE A 108 6.95 -14.01 5.69
N LYS A 109 6.20 -14.63 6.59
CA LYS A 109 5.12 -13.94 7.30
C LYS A 109 5.73 -12.99 8.32
N VAL A 110 5.35 -11.72 8.26
CA VAL A 110 5.69 -10.74 9.30
C VAL A 110 4.68 -10.88 10.42
N LEU A 111 5.17 -11.25 11.59
CA LEU A 111 4.37 -11.34 12.79
C LEU A 111 4.44 -10.02 13.55
N ARG A 112 3.35 -9.69 14.24
CA ARG A 112 3.25 -8.52 15.11
C ARG A 112 2.97 -8.99 16.53
N GLU A 113 3.75 -8.52 17.49
CA GLU A 113 3.55 -8.79 18.91
C GLU A 113 2.48 -7.86 19.52
N ASN A 114 1.98 -8.20 20.72
CA ASN A 114 0.97 -7.38 21.41
C ASN A 114 1.44 -5.95 21.72
N MET A 115 2.75 -5.73 21.85
CA MET A 115 3.37 -4.39 22.02
C MET A 115 3.63 -3.68 20.68
N GLY A 116 3.12 -4.19 19.57
CA GLY A 116 3.22 -3.55 18.26
C GLY A 116 4.57 -3.70 17.54
N LYS A 117 5.47 -4.58 18.02
CA LYS A 117 6.76 -4.89 17.38
C LYS A 117 6.61 -5.92 16.26
N TYR A 118 7.40 -5.77 15.20
CA TYR A 118 7.41 -6.65 14.03
C TYR A 118 8.59 -7.63 14.08
N PHE A 119 8.39 -8.86 13.63
CA PHE A 119 9.46 -9.86 13.56
C PHE A 119 9.17 -10.95 12.52
N LEU A 120 10.24 -11.58 12.02
CA LEU A 120 10.17 -12.81 11.21
C LEU A 120 10.66 -14.04 11.99
N TRP A 121 11.65 -13.83 12.86
CA TRP A 121 12.34 -14.86 13.63
C TRP A 121 12.44 -14.43 15.10
N GLU A 122 13.65 -14.39 15.67
CA GLU A 122 13.87 -14.02 17.09
C GLU A 122 13.98 -12.50 17.29
N GLU A 123 14.54 -11.78 16.31
CA GLU A 123 14.75 -10.33 16.37
C GLU A 123 13.45 -9.55 16.17
N LYS A 124 13.23 -8.53 17.00
CA LYS A 124 12.01 -7.71 17.04
C LYS A 124 12.31 -6.24 16.76
N PHE A 125 11.47 -5.63 15.93
CA PHE A 125 11.67 -4.29 15.38
C PHE A 125 10.46 -3.39 15.68
N ASN A 126 10.68 -2.09 15.83
CA ASN A 126 9.59 -1.14 16.10
C ASN A 126 8.83 -0.77 14.82
N SER A 127 9.45 -0.92 13.65
CA SER A 127 8.84 -0.66 12.35
C SER A 127 9.29 -1.68 11.29
N LEU A 128 8.53 -1.78 10.19
CA LEU A 128 8.93 -2.58 9.03
C LEU A 128 10.23 -2.05 8.40
N ASN A 129 10.51 -0.76 8.55
CA ASN A 129 11.72 -0.12 8.07
C ASN A 129 12.95 -0.68 8.79
N GLU A 130 12.93 -0.69 10.13
CA GLU A 130 13.99 -1.29 10.93
C GLU A 130 14.20 -2.78 10.59
N LEU A 131 13.10 -3.52 10.38
CA LEU A 131 13.15 -4.92 9.96
C LEU A 131 13.86 -5.08 8.61
N VAL A 132 13.51 -4.25 7.62
CA VAL A 132 14.14 -4.29 6.29
C VAL A 132 15.61 -3.92 6.40
N ASP A 133 15.94 -2.84 7.10
CA ASP A 133 17.30 -2.35 7.27
C ASP A 133 18.20 -3.41 7.92
N PHE A 134 17.68 -4.13 8.93
CA PHE A 134 18.39 -5.23 9.56
C PHE A 134 18.71 -6.37 8.58
N TYR A 135 17.73 -6.83 7.78
CA TYR A 135 17.94 -7.93 6.85
C TYR A 135 18.70 -7.55 5.57
N ARG A 136 19.09 -6.28 5.40
CA ARG A 136 20.09 -5.88 4.38
C ARG A 136 21.50 -6.33 4.74
N THR A 137 21.81 -6.40 6.04
CA THR A 137 23.13 -6.81 6.55
C THR A 137 23.11 -8.17 7.23
N THR A 138 21.93 -8.65 7.64
CA THR A 138 21.76 -9.95 8.28
C THR A 138 20.98 -10.90 7.36
N THR A 139 21.34 -12.18 7.35
CA THR A 139 20.65 -13.14 6.49
C THR A 139 19.20 -13.36 6.94
N ILE A 140 18.26 -13.32 5.99
CA ILE A 140 16.85 -13.64 6.26
C ILE A 140 16.59 -15.16 6.28
N ALA A 141 17.48 -15.96 5.68
CA ALA A 141 17.32 -17.41 5.57
C ALA A 141 18.14 -18.18 6.61
N LYS A 142 17.60 -19.31 7.10
CA LYS A 142 18.24 -20.19 8.09
C LYS A 142 19.40 -21.04 7.53
N LYS A 143 19.33 -21.39 6.24
CA LYS A 143 20.25 -22.37 5.60
C LYS A 143 21.14 -21.80 4.49
N LYS A 144 20.89 -20.56 4.06
CA LYS A 144 21.59 -19.89 2.96
C LYS A 144 21.80 -18.43 3.34
N GLN A 145 22.89 -17.82 2.91
CA GLN A 145 23.11 -16.38 3.11
C GLN A 145 22.32 -15.60 2.05
N ILE A 146 21.19 -15.02 2.45
CA ILE A 146 20.34 -14.17 1.60
C ILE A 146 20.10 -12.87 2.33
N PHE A 147 20.47 -11.76 1.69
CA PHE A 147 20.28 -10.40 2.20
C PHE A 147 19.24 -9.69 1.35
N LEU A 148 18.46 -8.80 1.97
CA LEU A 148 17.53 -7.94 1.23
C LEU A 148 18.33 -6.93 0.41
N ARG A 149 18.03 -6.85 -0.89
CA ARG A 149 18.66 -5.93 -1.83
C ARG A 149 17.61 -4.98 -2.39
N ASP A 150 17.83 -3.68 -2.20
CA ASP A 150 17.03 -2.65 -2.85
C ASP A 150 17.36 -2.60 -4.34
N GLU A 151 16.32 -2.49 -5.16
CA GLU A 151 16.42 -2.22 -6.59
C GLU A 151 15.51 -1.03 -6.95
N GLU A 152 15.56 -0.61 -8.23
CA GLU A 152 14.68 0.40 -8.83
C GLU A 152 13.22 0.28 -8.32
N PRO A 153 12.55 1.42 -8.06
CA PRO A 153 11.29 1.45 -7.33
C PRO A 153 10.22 0.51 -7.92
N VAL A 154 9.72 -0.42 -7.10
CA VAL A 154 8.68 -1.41 -7.46
C VAL A 154 7.46 -0.73 -8.09
N HIS A 155 7.12 0.49 -7.66
CA HIS A 155 6.06 1.33 -8.23
C HIS A 155 6.09 1.45 -9.76
N LYS A 156 7.28 1.64 -10.37
CA LYS A 156 7.38 1.77 -11.84
C LYS A 156 6.99 0.45 -12.52
N LEU A 157 7.45 -0.66 -11.96
CA LEU A 157 7.23 -2.00 -12.50
C LEU A 157 5.79 -2.47 -12.31
N VAL A 158 5.18 -2.22 -11.14
CA VAL A 158 3.77 -2.51 -10.90
C VAL A 158 2.89 -1.73 -11.89
N THR A 159 3.14 -0.43 -12.06
CA THR A 159 2.40 0.39 -13.02
C THR A 159 2.57 -0.09 -14.47
N LEU A 160 3.78 -0.49 -14.86
CA LEU A 160 4.09 -1.04 -16.19
C LEU A 160 3.49 -2.42 -16.45
N MET A 161 3.31 -3.24 -15.41
CA MET A 161 2.73 -4.58 -15.54
C MET A 161 1.20 -4.56 -15.43
N MET A 162 0.64 -3.52 -14.84
CA MET A 162 -0.80 -3.26 -14.76
C MET A 162 -1.32 -2.40 -15.93
N SER A 163 -0.47 -1.98 -16.86
CA SER A 163 -0.90 -1.26 -18.06
C SER A 163 -1.53 -2.24 -19.07
N PRO A 164 -2.69 -1.90 -19.69
CA PRO A 164 -3.34 -2.79 -20.66
C PRO A 164 -2.60 -2.96 -21.99
N ASP A 165 -1.57 -2.15 -22.28
CA ASP A 165 -0.90 -2.12 -23.59
C ASP A 165 0.34 -3.03 -23.71
N THR A 166 0.19 -4.35 -23.53
CA THR A 166 1.23 -5.29 -24.02
C THR A 166 0.68 -6.58 -24.63
N ARG A 167 -0.55 -6.57 -25.15
CA ARG A 167 -1.00 -7.64 -26.04
C ARG A 167 -1.89 -7.09 -27.15
N LEU A 168 -1.32 -6.92 -28.34
CA LEU A 168 -2.03 -7.12 -29.60
C LEU A 168 -1.00 -7.41 -30.70
N GLY A 169 -0.50 -8.65 -30.66
CA GLY A 169 0.14 -9.32 -31.78
C GLY A 169 -0.57 -10.64 -32.03
N CYS A 170 -1.78 -10.59 -32.58
CA CYS A 170 -2.39 -11.72 -33.29
C CYS A 170 -3.54 -11.19 -34.16
N GLY A 171 -3.38 -11.30 -35.48
CA GLY A 171 -4.39 -10.89 -36.44
C GLY A 171 -5.53 -11.90 -36.53
N VAL A 172 -6.76 -11.39 -36.49
CA VAL A 172 -7.92 -12.04 -37.11
C VAL A 172 -8.74 -10.93 -37.77
N GLN A 173 -8.95 -11.09 -39.08
CA GLN A 173 -9.81 -10.24 -39.91
C GLN A 173 -11.30 -10.48 -39.62
N GLU A 174 -12.10 -9.48 -40.01
CA GLU A 174 -13.51 -9.55 -40.43
C GLU A 174 -14.57 -9.69 -39.29
N ARG A 175 -15.67 -8.91 -39.21
CA ARG A 175 -16.46 -8.20 -40.23
C ARG A 175 -17.17 -6.96 -39.66
N ARG A 176 -17.42 -6.02 -40.56
CA ARG A 176 -18.33 -4.86 -40.43
C ARG A 176 -19.78 -5.30 -40.15
N ARG A 177 -20.50 -4.55 -39.31
CA ARG A 177 -21.83 -4.01 -39.63
C ARG A 177 -22.16 -2.79 -38.77
N SER A 178 -22.84 -1.86 -39.42
CA SER A 178 -23.03 -0.45 -39.11
C SER A 178 -24.34 -0.16 -38.37
N ARG A 179 -24.51 1.13 -37.99
CA ARG A 179 -25.77 1.87 -37.66
C ARG A 179 -26.24 1.76 -36.20
N GLU A 180 -26.68 2.80 -35.48
CA GLU A 180 -27.02 4.21 -35.77
C GLU A 180 -27.15 5.02 -34.45
N LYS A 181 -26.90 6.33 -34.56
CA LYS A 181 -27.28 7.52 -33.76
C LYS A 181 -28.14 7.39 -32.49
N SER A 182 -27.84 8.23 -31.49
CA SER A 182 -28.70 9.35 -30.98
C SER A 182 -27.96 10.07 -29.83
N GLN A 183 -27.43 11.28 -30.06
CA GLN A 183 -28.02 12.59 -29.72
C GLN A 183 -28.26 12.84 -28.22
N LYS A 184 -27.47 13.79 -27.66
CA LYS A 184 -27.78 14.57 -26.45
C LYS A 184 -29.09 15.36 -26.64
N PRO A 185 -29.70 15.90 -25.58
CA PRO A 185 -29.40 17.31 -25.27
C PRO A 185 -29.30 17.65 -23.77
N LEU A 186 -28.65 18.80 -23.52
CA LEU A 186 -28.80 19.61 -22.31
C LEU A 186 -30.15 20.37 -22.37
N GLU A 187 -30.71 20.71 -21.22
CA GLU A 187 -31.42 21.97 -20.83
C GLU A 187 -32.08 21.71 -19.45
N THR A 188 -31.68 22.36 -18.35
CA THR A 188 -32.02 23.70 -17.80
C THR A 188 -33.44 23.85 -17.24
N MET A 189 -33.48 24.49 -16.05
CA MET A 189 -34.59 25.24 -15.42
C MET A 189 -35.75 24.39 -14.86
N GLU A 190 -36.35 24.67 -13.71
CA GLU A 190 -36.52 25.90 -12.92
C GLU A 190 -37.03 25.55 -11.51
N SER A 191 -36.74 26.47 -10.56
CA SER A 191 -37.58 26.99 -9.47
C SER A 191 -38.57 26.11 -8.69
N CYS A 192 -38.45 26.13 -7.36
CA CYS A 192 -39.56 26.52 -6.50
C CYS A 192 -39.00 27.15 -5.21
N GLU A 193 -39.31 28.44 -5.06
CA GLU A 193 -39.18 29.23 -3.83
C GLU A 193 -40.17 28.77 -2.77
N LEU A 194 -39.93 29.22 -1.53
CA LEU A 194 -40.83 29.74 -0.49
C LEU A 194 -40.02 29.65 0.83
N GLU A 195 -39.43 30.76 1.31
CA GLU A 195 -40.04 31.72 2.27
C GLU A 195 -40.35 31.04 3.62
N GLU A 196 -40.04 31.55 4.81
CA GLU A 196 -39.67 32.87 5.32
C GLU A 196 -39.33 32.70 6.83
N GLU A 197 -38.54 33.64 7.38
CA GLU A 197 -38.47 34.11 8.80
C GLU A 197 -38.17 33.08 9.94
N GLU A 198 -37.39 33.39 10.98
CA GLU A 198 -37.36 34.60 11.80
C GLU A 198 -36.01 34.73 12.55
N GLU A 199 -35.56 35.97 12.70
CA GLU A 199 -34.31 36.44 13.32
C GLU A 199 -34.61 36.96 14.74
N ARG A 200 -33.99 36.38 15.79
CA ARG A 200 -33.33 37.09 16.92
C ARG A 200 -32.95 36.21 18.09
#